data_AF-A0A1A2XN35-F1
#
_entry.id   AF-A0A1A2XN35-F1
#
_cell.length_a   1.000
_cell.length_b   1.000
_cell.length_c   1.000
_cell.angle_alpha   90.00
_cell.angle_beta   90.00
_cell.angle_gamma   90.00
#
_symmetry.space_group_name_H-M   'P 1'
#
loop_
_entity.id
_entity.type
_entity.pdbx_description
1 polymer ?
#
loop_
_entity_poly.entity_id
_entity_poly.type
_entity_poly.pdbx_seq_one_letter_code
_entity_poly.pdbx_strand_id
1 'polypeptide(L)'
;MHTIALIGFLGGLITGISPCILPVLPVLLLSGAGGTRGISAAARPYLVIAGLVCSFSLATLVGSGLLTALHLPQDAIRWAALVVLVLIGLGLIFPPLQHLIERPFGYLPQRQIGANADGFGLGLTLGALYVPCAGPVLAAIVVAGGTQSIGAGALVLTGTFALGNALPLLAFALAGRRVAERVAAFRRRQRAIQVAGGIMMVVLAVALVFNLPAILQRAIPDYTTAMQNKIGADDLQRTLNPAAATPAPGSSGLRLSPAGVRVDGALTDCMDGATQLQQCGPAPAVGGITGWLNTPDGKPLDEAAVRGKVVLIDFWAYSCINCQRAIAHVTDWYNRYHDAGLVVVGVHTPEYAFERVPANVSSGAAALHITYPVALDNDYTTWNNYQNLYWPAEYLIDATGTVRHTKFGEGDYEGTEKLIRDLLVDAHPDTRLPAPAHSADTTPQTRLTPETYLGVDRARNYGGKGDYKSGEFSYPPQLAGDTFALGGRWKLDDQGATADSDDAAIRLNYTAKDVYVVVGGTGTLTVTRDGRTTTTAIGGPPTLHPIVTDETARGDQLDMRVSPGLQVFSFTFG
;
A
#
# COMPACT_ATOMS: atom_id res chain seq x y z
N MET A 1 -18.08 2.28 -8.69
CA MET A 1 -18.04 1.74 -10.08
C MET A 1 -17.49 2.74 -11.11
N HIS A 2 -17.86 4.02 -11.08
CA HIS A 2 -17.35 5.02 -12.05
C HIS A 2 -15.82 5.22 -11.99
N THR A 3 -15.22 5.19 -10.80
CA THR A 3 -13.75 5.33 -10.63
C THR A 3 -12.98 4.15 -11.22
N ILE A 4 -13.48 2.93 -11.00
CA ILE A 4 -12.93 1.69 -11.58
C ILE A 4 -13.04 1.72 -13.11
N ALA A 5 -14.19 2.16 -13.62
CA ALA A 5 -14.41 2.32 -15.05
C ALA A 5 -13.43 3.32 -15.67
N LEU A 6 -13.22 4.47 -15.00
CA LEU A 6 -12.29 5.52 -15.42
C LEU A 6 -10.84 5.04 -15.43
N ILE A 7 -10.41 4.27 -14.42
CA ILE A 7 -9.05 3.74 -14.35
C ILE A 7 -8.82 2.63 -15.37
N GLY A 8 -9.77 1.72 -15.56
CA GLY A 8 -9.72 0.77 -16.66
C GLY A 8 -9.56 1.50 -17.98
N PHE A 9 -10.40 2.51 -18.24
CA PHE A 9 -10.36 3.31 -19.45
C PHE A 9 -9.03 4.04 -19.67
N LEU A 10 -8.52 4.73 -18.65
CA LEU A 10 -7.24 5.45 -18.71
C LEU A 10 -6.05 4.49 -18.85
N GLY A 11 -6.03 3.39 -18.11
CA GLY A 11 -5.03 2.33 -18.24
C GLY A 11 -5.03 1.73 -19.64
N GLY A 12 -6.22 1.50 -20.20
CA GLY A 12 -6.40 1.05 -21.59
C GLY A 12 -5.85 2.05 -22.60
N LEU A 13 -6.13 3.34 -22.41
CA LEU A 13 -5.66 4.43 -23.28
C LEU A 13 -4.12 4.53 -23.29
N ILE A 14 -3.50 4.48 -22.10
CA ILE A 14 -2.04 4.53 -21.94
C ILE A 14 -1.40 3.30 -22.58
N THR A 15 -1.95 2.11 -22.35
CA THR A 15 -1.46 0.86 -22.95
C THR A 15 -1.60 0.91 -24.47
N GLY A 16 -2.69 1.49 -24.99
CA GLY A 16 -2.95 1.69 -26.42
C GLY A 16 -1.99 2.67 -27.12
N ILE A 17 -1.22 3.46 -26.37
CA ILE A 17 -0.18 4.37 -26.87
C ILE A 17 1.23 3.81 -26.59
N SER A 18 1.32 2.64 -25.94
CA SER A 18 2.58 2.05 -25.53
C SER A 18 3.52 1.80 -26.72
N PRO A 19 4.84 2.05 -26.56
CA PRO A 19 5.84 1.84 -27.60
C PRO A 19 5.82 0.43 -28.22
N CYS A 20 5.23 -0.55 -27.55
CA CYS A 20 5.05 -1.92 -28.04
C CYS A 20 4.10 -2.05 -29.25
N ILE A 21 3.29 -1.04 -29.55
CA ILE A 21 2.34 -1.05 -30.69
C ILE A 21 2.98 -0.54 -31.97
N LEU A 22 3.98 0.35 -31.86
CA LEU A 22 4.67 0.96 -32.99
C LEU A 22 5.21 -0.05 -34.03
N PRO A 23 5.75 -1.23 -33.65
CA PRO A 23 6.22 -2.24 -34.60
C PRO A 23 5.10 -2.94 -35.38
N VAL A 24 3.89 -3.03 -34.80
CA VAL A 24 2.71 -3.70 -35.39
C VAL A 24 1.88 -2.74 -36.23
N LEU A 25 2.01 -1.43 -35.96
CA LEU A 25 1.35 -0.34 -36.68
C LEU A 25 1.42 -0.50 -38.22
N PRO A 26 2.57 -0.80 -38.86
CA PRO A 26 2.63 -0.92 -40.32
C PRO A 26 1.77 -2.06 -40.87
N VAL A 27 1.65 -3.18 -40.15
CA VAL A 27 0.82 -4.33 -40.56
C VAL A 27 -0.66 -3.97 -40.43
N LEU A 28 -1.05 -3.29 -39.35
CA LEU A 28 -2.42 -2.78 -39.17
C LEU A 28 -2.79 -1.77 -40.28
N LEU A 29 -1.88 -0.86 -40.63
CA LEU A 29 -2.09 0.12 -41.69
C LEU A 29 -2.21 -0.52 -43.09
N LEU A 30 -1.42 -1.57 -43.37
CA LEU A 30 -1.49 -2.30 -44.63
C LEU A 30 -2.74 -3.18 -44.72
N SER A 31 -3.16 -3.79 -43.62
CA SER A 31 -4.41 -4.55 -43.56
C SER A 31 -5.66 -3.67 -43.75
N GLY A 32 -5.58 -2.39 -43.38
CA GLY A 32 -6.60 -1.37 -43.66
C GLY A 32 -6.60 -0.84 -45.10
N ALA A 33 -5.47 -0.95 -45.82
CA ALA A 33 -5.32 -0.45 -47.19
C ALA A 33 -5.65 -1.51 -48.28
N GLY A 34 -5.60 -2.80 -47.95
CA GLY A 34 -5.72 -3.92 -48.90
C GLY A 34 -7.11 -4.56 -49.03
N GLY A 35 -8.20 -3.78 -49.06
CA GLY A 35 -9.57 -4.31 -49.15
C GLY A 35 -10.32 -3.91 -50.43
N THR A 36 -10.49 -4.87 -51.34
CA THR A 36 -11.33 -4.78 -52.55
C THR A 36 -12.78 -4.38 -52.25
N ARG A 37 -13.37 -3.62 -53.18
CA ARG A 37 -14.74 -3.06 -53.18
C ARG A 37 -15.80 -4.00 -52.60
N GLY A 38 -16.41 -3.59 -51.49
CA GLY A 38 -17.54 -4.24 -50.82
C GLY A 38 -17.81 -3.56 -49.47
N ILE A 39 -19.03 -3.65 -48.96
CA ILE A 39 -19.60 -2.90 -47.81
C ILE A 39 -18.80 -3.06 -46.48
N SER A 40 -17.74 -3.86 -46.43
CA SER A 40 -16.90 -4.17 -45.26
C SER A 40 -15.62 -3.34 -45.09
N ALA A 41 -15.27 -2.41 -45.99
CA ALA A 41 -14.04 -1.60 -45.83
C ALA A 41 -14.07 -0.61 -44.65
N ALA A 42 -15.27 -0.19 -44.21
CA ALA A 42 -15.44 0.68 -43.05
C ALA A 42 -15.55 -0.11 -41.73
N ALA A 43 -16.05 -1.35 -41.78
CA ALA A 43 -16.25 -2.21 -40.61
C ALA A 43 -15.01 -3.05 -40.23
N ARG A 44 -14.05 -3.23 -41.15
CA ARG A 44 -12.83 -4.01 -40.92
C ARG A 44 -12.01 -3.58 -39.69
N PRO A 45 -11.73 -2.28 -39.44
CA PRO A 45 -11.01 -1.86 -38.24
C PRO A 45 -11.76 -2.24 -36.95
N TYR A 46 -13.09 -2.11 -36.95
CA TYR A 46 -13.92 -2.52 -35.82
C TYR A 46 -13.89 -4.04 -35.60
N LEU A 47 -13.86 -4.84 -36.67
CA LEU A 47 -13.72 -6.30 -36.57
C LEU A 47 -12.34 -6.74 -36.05
N VAL A 48 -11.25 -6.06 -36.46
CA VAL A 48 -9.90 -6.30 -35.91
C VAL A 48 -9.85 -5.98 -34.42
N ILE A 49 -10.41 -4.85 -34.02
CA ILE A 49 -10.46 -4.43 -32.61
C ILE A 49 -11.32 -5.40 -31.79
N ALA A 50 -12.48 -5.81 -32.30
CA ALA A 50 -13.33 -6.80 -31.65
C ALA A 50 -12.61 -8.14 -31.46
N GLY A 51 -11.85 -8.60 -32.46
CA GLY A 51 -11.02 -9.81 -32.36
C GLY A 51 -9.89 -9.68 -31.34
N LEU A 52 -9.21 -8.53 -31.31
CA LEU A 52 -8.14 -8.24 -30.36
C LEU A 52 -8.65 -8.21 -28.92
N VAL A 53 -9.76 -7.51 -28.67
CA VAL A 53 -10.42 -7.45 -27.36
C VAL A 53 -10.90 -8.83 -26.92
N CYS A 54 -11.55 -9.58 -27.81
CA CYS A 54 -12.06 -10.91 -27.48
C CYS A 54 -10.91 -11.88 -27.14
N SER A 55 -9.83 -11.87 -27.93
CA SER A 55 -8.65 -12.69 -27.67
C SER A 55 -7.95 -12.34 -26.38
N PHE A 56 -7.80 -11.05 -26.11
CA PHE A 56 -7.11 -10.55 -24.93
C PHE A 56 -7.87 -10.92 -23.65
N SER A 57 -9.19 -10.71 -23.65
CA SER A 57 -10.07 -11.10 -22.55
C SER A 57 -10.06 -12.61 -22.33
N LEU A 58 -10.13 -13.41 -23.41
CA LEU A 58 -10.09 -14.87 -23.31
C LEU A 58 -8.74 -15.37 -22.80
N ALA A 59 -7.63 -14.85 -23.33
CA ALA A 59 -6.28 -15.24 -22.91
C ALA A 59 -6.00 -14.86 -21.45
N THR A 60 -6.48 -13.70 -21.00
CA THR A 60 -6.34 -13.26 -19.61
C THR A 60 -7.16 -14.13 -18.66
N LEU A 61 -8.42 -14.44 -19.04
CA LEU A 61 -9.32 -15.26 -18.23
C LEU A 61 -8.84 -16.72 -18.13
N VAL A 62 -8.49 -17.32 -19.27
CA VAL A 62 -7.97 -18.70 -19.34
C VAL A 62 -6.60 -18.78 -18.69
N GLY A 63 -5.71 -17.81 -18.92
CA GLY A 63 -4.40 -17.75 -18.31
C GLY A 63 -4.46 -17.68 -16.78
N SER A 64 -5.33 -16.82 -16.24
CA SER A 64 -5.57 -16.71 -14.80
C SER A 64 -6.15 -18.01 -14.22
N GLY A 65 -7.14 -18.62 -14.87
CA GLY A 65 -7.72 -19.89 -14.40
C GLY A 65 -6.74 -21.07 -14.43
N LEU A 66 -5.87 -21.13 -15.44
CA LEU A 66 -4.87 -22.19 -15.59
C LEU A 66 -3.73 -22.05 -14.58
N LEU A 67 -3.33 -20.81 -14.25
CA LEU A 67 -2.34 -20.48 -13.24
C LEU A 67 -2.73 -21.00 -11.85
N THR A 68 -3.97 -20.73 -11.44
CA THR A 68 -4.50 -21.16 -10.15
C THR A 68 -4.63 -22.67 -10.04
N ALA A 69 -4.91 -23.36 -11.15
CA ALA A 69 -5.05 -24.81 -11.18
C ALA A 69 -3.71 -25.57 -11.12
N LEU A 70 -2.64 -25.03 -11.73
CA LEU A 70 -1.36 -25.73 -11.91
C LEU A 70 -0.28 -25.39 -10.87
N HIS A 71 -0.50 -24.45 -9.95
CA HIS A 71 0.49 -24.04 -8.91
C HIS A 71 1.91 -23.77 -9.46
N LEU A 72 1.99 -23.22 -10.68
CA LEU A 72 3.29 -22.93 -11.30
C LEU A 72 3.89 -21.64 -10.72
N PRO A 73 5.21 -21.58 -10.49
CA PRO A 73 5.87 -20.37 -9.99
C PRO A 73 5.71 -19.22 -11.00
N GLN A 74 5.20 -18.08 -10.52
CA GLN A 74 4.89 -16.88 -11.32
C GLN A 74 6.10 -16.33 -12.10
N ASP A 75 7.31 -16.60 -11.61
CA ASP A 75 8.56 -16.22 -12.26
C ASP A 75 8.81 -16.98 -13.57
N ALA A 76 8.40 -18.25 -13.68
CA ALA A 76 8.65 -19.06 -14.87
C ALA A 76 7.92 -18.52 -16.11
N ILE A 77 6.69 -18.05 -15.92
CA ILE A 77 5.86 -17.50 -17.00
C ILE A 77 6.35 -16.12 -17.42
N ARG A 78 6.80 -15.29 -16.47
CA ARG A 78 7.45 -14.01 -16.78
C ARG A 78 8.68 -14.22 -17.65
N TRP A 79 9.56 -15.16 -17.29
CA TRP A 79 10.75 -15.47 -18.08
C TRP A 79 10.41 -16.03 -19.46
N ALA A 80 9.42 -16.93 -19.56
CA ALA A 80 8.96 -17.44 -20.85
C ALA A 80 8.45 -16.31 -21.77
N ALA A 81 7.66 -15.37 -21.25
CA ALA A 81 7.13 -14.24 -22.01
C ALA A 81 8.23 -13.26 -22.46
N LEU A 82 9.23 -12.99 -21.60
CA LEU A 82 10.37 -12.14 -21.93
C LEU A 82 11.25 -12.76 -23.04
N VAL A 83 11.49 -14.07 -22.98
CA VAL A 83 12.24 -14.79 -24.03
C VAL A 83 11.53 -14.68 -25.38
N VAL A 84 10.21 -14.89 -25.42
CA VAL A 84 9.42 -14.76 -26.64
C VAL A 84 9.47 -13.32 -27.19
N LEU A 85 9.36 -12.30 -26.33
CA LEU A 85 9.42 -10.90 -26.72
C LEU A 85 10.77 -10.52 -27.35
N VAL A 86 11.88 -10.98 -26.76
CA VAL A 86 13.23 -10.76 -27.28
C VAL A 86 13.43 -11.46 -28.62
N LEU A 87 12.94 -12.70 -28.78
CA LEU A 87 13.02 -13.44 -30.04
C LEU A 87 12.27 -12.73 -31.18
N ILE A 88 11.08 -12.19 -30.90
CA ILE A 88 10.30 -11.41 -31.88
C ILE A 88 11.04 -10.11 -32.23
N GLY A 89 11.56 -9.39 -31.24
CA GLY A 89 12.33 -8.16 -31.44
C GLY A 89 13.57 -8.38 -32.32
N LEU A 90 14.33 -9.45 -32.04
CA LEU A 90 15.50 -9.84 -32.84
C LEU A 90 15.12 -10.27 -34.26
N GLY A 91 13.98 -10.96 -34.44
CA GLY A 91 13.47 -11.33 -35.76
C GLY A 91 13.10 -10.13 -36.64
N LEU A 92 12.60 -9.04 -36.03
CA LEU A 92 12.31 -7.79 -36.75
C LEU A 92 13.58 -7.02 -37.17
N ILE A 93 14.68 -7.16 -36.41
CA ILE A 93 15.97 -6.53 -36.69
C ILE A 93 16.73 -7.31 -37.78
N PHE A 94 16.78 -8.64 -37.68
CA PHE A 94 17.55 -9.51 -38.59
C PHE A 94 16.63 -10.36 -39.49
N PRO A 95 16.44 -9.99 -40.78
CA PRO A 95 15.60 -10.75 -41.70
C PRO A 95 15.97 -12.24 -41.92
N PRO A 96 17.25 -12.68 -41.89
CA PRO A 96 17.56 -14.10 -42.05
C PRO A 96 17.23 -14.96 -40.82
N LEU A 97 17.06 -14.35 -39.65
CA LEU A 97 16.70 -15.06 -38.42
C LEU A 97 15.22 -15.50 -38.44
N GLN A 98 14.37 -14.76 -39.13
CA GLN A 98 12.94 -15.07 -39.29
C GLN A 98 12.74 -16.44 -39.97
N HIS A 99 13.51 -16.74 -41.02
CA HIS A 99 13.44 -18.03 -41.71
C HIS A 99 13.96 -19.22 -40.89
N LEU A 100 14.86 -18.97 -39.92
CA LEU A 100 15.38 -20.02 -39.03
C LEU A 100 14.37 -20.38 -37.93
N ILE A 101 13.62 -19.39 -37.44
CA ILE A 101 12.56 -19.55 -36.43
C ILE A 101 11.30 -20.19 -37.05
N GLU A 102 10.98 -19.90 -38.32
CA GLU A 102 9.81 -20.45 -39.01
C GLU A 102 9.98 -21.93 -39.43
N ARG A 103 11.22 -22.42 -39.60
CA ARG A 103 11.52 -23.81 -40.00
C ARG A 103 10.85 -24.90 -39.15
N PRO A 104 10.90 -24.86 -37.80
CA PRO A 104 10.20 -25.85 -36.96
C PRO A 104 8.67 -25.71 -37.02
N PHE A 105 8.13 -24.52 -37.25
CA PHE A 105 6.68 -24.28 -37.37
C PHE A 105 6.11 -24.63 -38.75
N GLY A 106 6.93 -24.71 -39.78
CA GLY A 106 6.52 -25.16 -41.12
C GLY A 106 6.11 -26.63 -41.22
N TYR A 107 6.36 -27.43 -40.18
CA TYR A 107 5.88 -28.82 -40.07
C TYR A 107 4.43 -28.93 -39.58
N LEU A 108 3.86 -27.86 -39.02
CA LEU A 108 2.44 -27.79 -38.69
C LEU A 108 1.66 -27.38 -39.94
N PRO A 109 0.59 -28.10 -40.34
CA PRO A 109 -0.21 -27.73 -41.50
C PRO A 109 -0.84 -26.36 -41.23
N GLN A 110 -0.30 -25.31 -41.86
CA GLN A 110 -0.92 -24.00 -41.90
C GLN A 110 -2.27 -24.15 -42.58
N ARG A 111 -3.35 -24.28 -41.79
CA ARG A 111 -4.68 -23.94 -42.25
C ARG A 111 -4.59 -22.51 -42.76
N GLN A 112 -4.59 -22.36 -44.08
CA GLN A 112 -4.68 -21.06 -44.72
C GLN A 112 -5.97 -20.43 -44.22
N ILE A 113 -5.84 -19.56 -43.22
CA ILE A 113 -6.80 -18.52 -42.91
C ILE A 113 -6.80 -17.67 -44.18
N GLY A 114 -7.68 -18.03 -45.11
CA GLY A 114 -7.65 -17.57 -46.50
C GLY A 114 -7.71 -16.04 -46.56
N ALA A 115 -7.33 -15.47 -47.70
CA ALA A 115 -7.34 -14.02 -47.96
C ALA A 115 -8.70 -13.30 -47.79
N ASN A 116 -9.74 -14.03 -47.36
CA ASN A 116 -11.04 -13.55 -46.90
C ASN A 116 -11.17 -13.54 -45.36
N ALA A 117 -10.07 -13.70 -44.62
CA ALA A 117 -10.08 -13.64 -43.17
C ALA A 117 -10.48 -12.25 -42.72
N ASP A 118 -11.76 -12.15 -42.34
CA ASP A 118 -12.34 -11.00 -41.70
C ASP A 118 -11.41 -10.51 -40.59
N GLY A 119 -11.29 -9.19 -40.46
CA GLY A 119 -10.32 -8.52 -39.57
C GLY A 119 -10.25 -9.11 -38.16
N PHE A 120 -11.31 -9.76 -37.71
CA PHE A 120 -11.39 -10.56 -36.49
C PHE A 120 -10.29 -11.63 -36.33
N GLY A 121 -9.97 -12.41 -37.37
CA GLY A 121 -8.94 -13.46 -37.30
C GLY A 121 -7.53 -12.90 -37.13
N LEU A 122 -7.24 -11.79 -37.83
CA LEU A 122 -6.01 -11.04 -37.65
C LEU A 122 -5.94 -10.44 -36.22
N GLY A 123 -7.06 -9.89 -35.73
CA GLY A 123 -7.20 -9.38 -34.37
C GLY A 123 -6.91 -10.43 -33.28
N LEU A 124 -7.39 -11.67 -33.46
CA LEU A 124 -7.12 -12.78 -32.54
C LEU A 124 -5.63 -13.09 -32.40
N THR A 125 -4.90 -13.16 -33.51
CA THR A 125 -3.46 -13.45 -33.48
C THR A 125 -2.64 -12.33 -32.83
N LEU A 126 -3.03 -11.08 -33.09
CA LEU A 126 -2.35 -9.89 -32.56
C LEU A 126 -2.65 -9.67 -31.06
N GLY A 127 -3.83 -10.07 -30.58
CA GLY A 127 -4.19 -9.97 -29.16
C GLY A 127 -3.29 -10.81 -28.25
N ALA A 128 -2.88 -12.01 -28.68
CA ALA A 128 -1.96 -12.86 -27.91
C ALA A 128 -0.55 -12.26 -27.79
N LEU A 129 -0.07 -11.58 -28.84
CA LEU A 129 1.21 -10.87 -28.88
C LEU A 129 1.23 -9.63 -27.96
N TYR A 130 0.05 -9.12 -27.59
CA TYR A 130 -0.11 -7.91 -26.79
C TYR A 130 0.03 -8.15 -25.27
N VAL A 131 -0.21 -9.39 -24.83
CA VAL A 131 -0.23 -9.80 -23.41
C VAL A 131 1.07 -9.47 -22.65
N PRO A 132 2.29 -9.72 -23.18
CA PRO A 132 3.53 -9.47 -22.44
C PRO A 132 3.78 -7.99 -22.15
N CYS A 133 3.27 -7.10 -23.00
CA CYS A 133 3.50 -5.66 -22.93
C CYS A 133 2.50 -4.94 -22.00
N ALA A 134 1.37 -5.59 -21.70
CA ALA A 134 0.40 -5.14 -20.70
C ALA A 134 0.70 -5.70 -19.29
N GLY A 135 1.82 -6.43 -19.12
CA GLY A 135 2.14 -7.24 -17.94
C GLY A 135 1.94 -6.55 -16.57
N PRO A 136 2.44 -5.32 -16.33
CA PRO A 136 2.27 -4.67 -15.03
C PRO A 136 0.80 -4.34 -14.71
N VAL A 137 0.02 -3.92 -15.71
CA VAL A 137 -1.40 -3.59 -15.55
C VAL A 137 -2.25 -4.86 -15.46
N LEU A 138 -1.92 -5.87 -16.27
CA LEU A 138 -2.54 -7.19 -16.20
C LEU A 138 -2.26 -7.89 -14.87
N ALA A 139 -1.06 -7.74 -14.30
CA ALA A 139 -0.77 -8.27 -12.97
C ALA A 139 -1.65 -7.61 -11.91
N ALA A 140 -1.86 -6.30 -11.97
CA ALA A 140 -2.80 -5.61 -11.08
C ALA A 140 -4.26 -6.10 -11.28
N ILE A 141 -4.68 -6.35 -12.52
CA ILE A 141 -6.02 -6.89 -12.84
C ILE A 141 -6.18 -8.35 -12.39
N VAL A 142 -5.16 -9.18 -12.57
CA VAL A 142 -5.16 -10.60 -12.18
C VAL A 142 -5.10 -10.74 -10.66
N VAL A 143 -4.33 -9.91 -9.97
CA VAL A 143 -4.34 -9.82 -8.50
C VAL A 143 -5.73 -9.36 -8.02
N ALA A 144 -6.34 -8.39 -8.70
CA ALA A 144 -7.71 -7.97 -8.41
C ALA A 144 -8.78 -9.02 -8.77
N GLY A 145 -8.49 -9.97 -9.67
CA GLY A 145 -9.40 -11.02 -10.13
C GLY A 145 -9.19 -12.40 -9.51
N GLY A 146 -8.06 -12.62 -8.83
CA GLY A 146 -7.64 -13.92 -8.27
C GLY A 146 -8.31 -14.27 -6.94
N THR A 147 -8.99 -13.32 -6.29
CA THR A 147 -9.79 -13.55 -5.09
C THR A 147 -11.19 -13.99 -5.51
N GLN A 148 -11.59 -15.20 -5.13
CA GLN A 148 -12.76 -15.95 -5.61
C GLN A 148 -14.09 -15.16 -5.60
N SER A 149 -14.41 -14.53 -6.72
CA SER A 149 -15.67 -14.60 -7.48
C SER A 149 -15.50 -13.62 -8.64
N ILE A 150 -16.03 -13.95 -9.82
CA ILE A 150 -16.04 -13.03 -10.97
C ILE A 150 -17.02 -11.89 -10.63
N GLY A 151 -16.57 -10.94 -9.80
CA GLY A 151 -17.37 -9.82 -9.32
C GLY A 151 -17.65 -8.83 -10.45
N ALA A 152 -18.75 -8.10 -10.35
CA ALA A 152 -19.14 -7.06 -11.32
C ALA A 152 -18.01 -6.02 -11.55
N GLY A 153 -17.16 -5.78 -10.55
CA GLY A 153 -16.01 -4.88 -10.65
C GLY A 153 -14.95 -5.35 -11.65
N ALA A 154 -14.58 -6.63 -11.65
CA ALA A 154 -13.59 -7.19 -12.58
C ALA A 154 -14.11 -7.18 -14.03
N LEU A 155 -15.41 -7.46 -14.23
CA LEU A 155 -16.06 -7.37 -15.54
C LEU A 155 -16.10 -5.94 -16.06
N VAL A 156 -16.49 -4.97 -15.21
CA VAL A 156 -16.51 -3.55 -15.57
C VAL A 156 -15.11 -3.03 -15.87
N LEU A 157 -14.11 -3.36 -15.04
CA LEU A 157 -12.73 -2.95 -15.24
C LEU A 157 -12.15 -3.52 -16.54
N THR A 158 -12.36 -4.81 -16.80
CA THR A 158 -11.89 -5.47 -18.03
C THR A 158 -12.58 -4.88 -19.26
N GLY A 159 -13.88 -4.64 -19.18
CA GLY A 159 -14.66 -4.02 -20.25
C GLY A 159 -14.22 -2.59 -20.56
N THR A 160 -14.01 -1.76 -19.54
CA THR A 160 -13.59 -0.36 -19.73
C THR A 160 -12.14 -0.25 -20.14
N PHE A 161 -11.27 -1.16 -19.69
CA PHE A 161 -9.90 -1.30 -20.17
C PHE A 161 -9.84 -1.66 -21.65
N ALA A 162 -10.64 -2.64 -22.08
CA ALA A 162 -10.76 -3.00 -23.48
C ALA A 162 -11.25 -1.82 -24.34
N LEU A 163 -12.25 -1.08 -23.87
CA LEU A 163 -12.76 0.12 -24.55
C LEU A 163 -11.70 1.24 -24.62
N GLY A 164 -10.96 1.46 -23.52
CA GLY A 164 -9.88 2.44 -23.46
C GLY A 164 -8.75 2.14 -24.43
N ASN A 165 -8.42 0.86 -24.62
CA ASN A 165 -7.37 0.41 -25.55
C ASN A 165 -7.83 0.47 -27.02
N ALA A 166 -9.10 0.14 -27.28
CA ALA A 166 -9.70 0.17 -28.60
C ALA A 166 -9.68 1.57 -29.24
N LEU A 167 -9.79 2.63 -28.43
CA LEU A 167 -9.98 3.99 -28.92
C LEU A 167 -8.72 4.59 -29.58
N PRO A 168 -7.51 4.53 -28.98
CA PRO A 168 -6.27 4.91 -29.67
C PRO A 168 -6.00 4.06 -30.91
N LEU A 169 -6.22 2.73 -30.85
CA LEU A 169 -6.01 1.84 -31.98
C LEU A 169 -6.93 2.17 -33.17
N LEU A 170 -8.19 2.50 -32.90
CA LEU A 170 -9.14 2.95 -33.92
C LEU A 170 -8.69 4.29 -34.53
N ALA A 171 -8.26 5.23 -33.69
CA ALA A 171 -7.74 6.53 -34.15
C ALA A 171 -6.52 6.37 -35.06
N PHE A 172 -5.56 5.52 -34.70
CA PHE A 172 -4.38 5.23 -35.52
C PHE A 172 -4.72 4.50 -36.82
N ALA A 173 -5.63 3.52 -36.77
CA ALA A 173 -6.08 2.80 -37.96
C ALA A 173 -6.76 3.73 -38.98
N LEU A 174 -7.61 4.65 -38.50
CA LEU A 174 -8.29 5.64 -39.36
C LEU A 174 -7.34 6.73 -39.87
N ALA A 175 -6.46 7.24 -39.01
CA ALA A 175 -5.46 8.25 -39.37
C ALA A 175 -4.48 7.72 -40.41
N GLY A 176 -4.00 6.48 -40.22
CA GLY A 176 -3.02 5.91 -41.13
C GLY A 176 -3.60 5.52 -42.49
N ARG A 177 -4.92 5.30 -42.63
CA ARG A 177 -5.55 5.19 -43.97
C ARG A 177 -5.39 6.49 -44.78
N ARG A 178 -5.62 7.65 -44.15
CA ARG A 178 -5.43 8.97 -44.80
C ARG A 178 -3.96 9.29 -45.09
N VAL A 179 -3.04 8.86 -44.21
CA VAL A 179 -1.60 9.10 -44.37
C VAL A 179 -0.98 8.15 -45.40
N ALA A 180 -1.37 6.87 -45.41
CA ALA A 180 -0.88 5.87 -46.36
C ALA A 180 -1.31 6.17 -47.81
N GLU A 181 -2.50 6.74 -48.00
CA GLU A 181 -2.99 7.22 -49.31
C GLU A 181 -2.21 8.45 -49.81
N ARG A 182 -1.73 9.33 -48.91
CA ARG A 182 -1.04 10.58 -49.29
C ARG A 182 0.49 10.52 -49.35
N VAL A 183 1.14 9.60 -48.62
CA VAL A 183 2.59 9.66 -48.41
C VAL A 183 3.32 8.44 -48.96
N ALA A 184 3.71 8.49 -50.24
CA ALA A 184 4.55 7.47 -50.88
C ALA A 184 5.94 7.32 -50.24
N ALA A 185 6.44 8.35 -49.54
CA ALA A 185 7.70 8.33 -48.80
C ALA A 185 7.67 7.39 -47.57
N PHE A 186 6.49 7.15 -46.98
CA PHE A 186 6.33 6.26 -45.83
C PHE A 186 6.61 4.80 -46.19
N ARG A 187 6.20 4.37 -47.39
CA ARG A 187 6.52 3.04 -47.95
C ARG A 187 8.02 2.82 -48.14
N ARG A 188 8.81 3.84 -48.50
CA ARG A 188 10.27 3.72 -48.70
C ARG A 188 11.06 3.61 -47.38
N ARG A 189 10.54 4.16 -46.28
CA ARG A 189 11.17 4.10 -44.95
C ARG A 189 10.57 3.04 -44.02
N GLN A 190 9.63 2.23 -44.53
CA GLN A 190 8.93 1.21 -43.75
C GLN A 190 9.89 0.22 -43.06
N ARG A 191 10.98 -0.18 -43.75
CA ARG A 191 11.99 -1.07 -43.17
C ARG A 191 12.75 -0.41 -42.02
N ALA A 192 13.11 0.87 -42.15
CA ALA A 192 13.78 1.61 -41.09
C ALA A 192 12.88 1.78 -39.85
N ILE A 193 11.57 1.98 -40.06
CA ILE A 193 10.59 2.07 -38.96
C ILE A 193 10.42 0.72 -38.25
N GLN A 194 10.38 -0.40 -38.99
CA GLN A 194 10.32 -1.74 -38.40
C GLN A 194 11.58 -2.09 -37.59
N VAL A 195 12.76 -1.76 -38.10
CA VAL A 195 14.03 -2.00 -37.38
C VAL A 195 14.12 -1.12 -36.13
N ALA A 196 13.73 0.16 -36.21
CA ALA A 196 13.67 1.04 -35.05
C ALA A 196 12.68 0.53 -33.98
N GLY A 197 11.51 0.04 -34.41
CA GLY A 197 10.52 -0.58 -33.52
C GLY A 197 11.04 -1.87 -32.86
N GLY A 198 11.74 -2.73 -33.61
CA GLY A 198 12.37 -3.94 -33.08
C GLY A 198 13.48 -3.63 -32.05
N ILE A 199 14.34 -2.65 -32.33
CA ILE A 199 15.38 -2.20 -31.38
C ILE A 199 14.75 -1.71 -30.09
N MET A 200 13.71 -0.87 -30.20
CA MET A 200 13.00 -0.34 -29.02
C MET A 200 12.33 -1.45 -28.20
N MET A 201 11.75 -2.47 -28.84
CA MET A 201 11.19 -3.64 -28.15
C MET A 201 12.25 -4.42 -27.37
N VAL A 202 13.42 -4.67 -27.96
CA VAL A 202 14.51 -5.37 -27.27
C VAL A 202 15.02 -4.55 -26.08
N VAL A 203 15.20 -3.24 -26.25
CA VAL A 203 15.59 -2.33 -25.16
C VAL A 203 14.57 -2.36 -24.02
N LEU A 204 13.27 -2.35 -24.33
CA LEU A 204 12.23 -2.45 -23.30
C LEU A 204 12.21 -3.81 -22.61
N ALA A 205 12.39 -4.91 -23.34
CA ALA A 205 12.46 -6.25 -22.75
C ALA A 205 13.64 -6.38 -21.77
N VAL A 206 14.80 -5.82 -22.14
CA VAL A 206 15.98 -5.74 -21.26
C VAL A 206 15.68 -4.87 -20.04
N ALA A 207 15.04 -3.71 -20.22
CA ALA A 207 14.63 -2.85 -19.11
C ALA A 207 13.67 -3.54 -18.14
N LEU A 208 12.77 -4.40 -18.63
CA LEU A 208 11.86 -5.21 -17.81
C LEU A 208 12.59 -6.29 -16.99
N VAL A 209 13.67 -6.89 -17.53
CA VAL A 209 14.53 -7.84 -16.78
C VAL A 209 15.15 -7.15 -15.56
N PHE A 210 15.55 -5.89 -15.69
CA PHE A 210 16.13 -5.10 -14.60
C PHE A 210 15.08 -4.37 -13.73
N ASN A 211 13.78 -4.63 -13.90
CA ASN A 211 12.68 -3.93 -13.21
C ASN A 211 12.72 -2.39 -13.36
N LEU A 212 13.37 -1.88 -14.41
CA LEU A 212 13.59 -0.45 -14.60
C LEU A 212 12.29 0.37 -14.72
N PRO A 213 11.21 -0.11 -15.37
CA PRO A 213 9.93 0.60 -15.40
C PRO A 213 9.28 0.76 -14.02
N ALA A 214 9.46 -0.20 -13.12
CA ALA A 214 8.95 -0.10 -11.75
C ALA A 214 9.75 0.93 -10.94
N ILE A 215 11.06 1.03 -11.19
CA ILE A 215 11.93 2.07 -10.62
C ILE A 215 11.54 3.44 -11.18
N LEU A 216 11.29 3.56 -12.48
CA LEU A 216 10.89 4.80 -13.14
C LEU A 216 9.49 5.27 -12.69
N GLN A 217 8.53 4.36 -12.52
CA GLN A 217 7.21 4.68 -11.97
C GLN A 217 7.28 5.13 -10.51
N ARG A 218 8.22 4.63 -9.72
CA ARG A 218 8.48 5.12 -8.35
C ARG A 218 9.23 6.45 -8.34
N ALA A 219 10.01 6.75 -9.38
CA ALA A 219 10.82 7.96 -9.50
C ALA A 219 10.11 9.15 -10.20
N ILE A 220 8.84 9.01 -10.60
CA ILE A 220 8.01 10.11 -11.14
C ILE A 220 6.82 10.35 -10.16
N PRO A 221 7.03 11.01 -9.02
CA PRO A 221 6.00 11.15 -7.97
C PRO A 221 5.13 12.40 -8.13
N ASP A 222 5.46 13.36 -9.01
CA ASP A 222 4.90 14.71 -8.88
C ASP A 222 3.55 14.97 -9.58
N TYR A 223 3.15 14.20 -10.60
CA TYR A 223 1.85 14.42 -11.26
C TYR A 223 0.76 13.45 -10.79
N THR A 224 1.17 12.28 -10.28
CA THR A 224 0.25 11.25 -9.78
C THR A 224 -0.20 11.57 -8.37
N THR A 225 0.67 12.03 -7.46
CA THR A 225 0.31 12.38 -6.07
C THR A 225 -0.72 13.50 -5.97
N ALA A 226 -0.63 14.54 -6.80
CA ALA A 226 -1.62 15.61 -6.86
C ALA A 226 -2.99 15.16 -7.40
N MET A 227 -3.01 14.11 -8.25
CA MET A 227 -4.23 13.47 -8.72
C MET A 227 -4.72 12.39 -7.74
N GLN A 228 -3.84 11.65 -7.07
CA GLN A 228 -4.12 10.64 -6.05
C GLN A 228 -4.74 11.25 -4.80
N ASN A 229 -4.29 12.45 -4.42
CA ASN A 229 -4.90 13.24 -3.34
C ASN A 229 -6.28 13.79 -3.71
N LYS A 230 -6.64 13.87 -5.00
CA LYS A 230 -7.97 14.29 -5.48
C LYS A 230 -8.85 13.14 -5.98
N ILE A 231 -8.27 11.97 -6.22
CA ILE A 231 -8.90 10.77 -6.77
C ILE A 231 -8.36 9.62 -5.92
N GLY A 232 -9.00 9.39 -4.78
CA GLY A 232 -8.50 8.48 -3.73
C GLY A 232 -8.09 7.13 -4.29
N ALA A 233 -6.78 6.91 -4.45
CA ALA A 233 -6.24 5.59 -4.81
C ALA A 233 -6.50 4.55 -3.72
N ASP A 234 -6.64 5.00 -2.46
CA ASP A 234 -7.04 4.14 -1.36
C ASP A 234 -8.55 3.86 -1.38
N ASP A 235 -9.35 4.80 -1.90
CA ASP A 235 -10.78 4.62 -2.14
C ASP A 235 -11.05 3.60 -3.27
N LEU A 236 -10.06 3.36 -4.14
CA LEU A 236 -10.10 2.39 -5.22
C LEU A 236 -9.83 0.96 -4.78
N GLN A 237 -8.84 0.74 -3.90
CA GLN A 237 -8.69 -0.53 -3.19
C GLN A 237 -9.98 -0.83 -2.39
N ARG A 238 -10.57 0.22 -1.78
CA ARG A 238 -11.81 0.20 -0.98
C ARG A 238 -13.08 -0.07 -1.80
N THR A 239 -13.21 0.41 -3.04
CA THR A 239 -14.35 0.06 -3.94
C THR A 239 -14.20 -1.26 -4.66
N LEU A 240 -12.96 -1.75 -4.84
CA LEU A 240 -12.68 -3.02 -5.48
C LEU A 240 -12.90 -4.21 -4.54
N ASN A 241 -12.84 -3.99 -3.22
CA ASN A 241 -12.95 -5.06 -2.23
C ASN A 241 -13.95 -4.77 -1.08
N PRO A 242 -15.24 -4.49 -1.35
CA PRO A 242 -16.24 -4.32 -0.30
C PRO A 242 -16.48 -5.61 0.52
N ALA A 243 -16.05 -6.77 0.00
CA ALA A 243 -16.07 -8.04 0.71
C ALA A 243 -14.95 -8.19 1.75
N ALA A 244 -13.94 -7.31 1.79
CA ALA A 244 -12.93 -7.34 2.86
C ALA A 244 -13.51 -6.97 4.24
N ALA A 245 -14.70 -6.37 4.28
CA ALA A 245 -15.44 -6.11 5.52
C ALA A 245 -16.24 -7.33 6.03
N THR A 246 -16.29 -8.44 5.29
CA THR A 246 -16.93 -9.68 5.75
C THR A 246 -15.91 -10.81 5.78
N PRO A 247 -15.60 -11.38 6.96
CA PRO A 247 -14.63 -12.46 7.03
C PRO A 247 -15.10 -13.66 6.19
N ALA A 248 -14.18 -14.29 5.47
CA ALA A 248 -14.45 -15.56 4.81
C ALA A 248 -15.04 -16.56 5.84
N PRO A 249 -16.02 -17.40 5.45
CA PRO A 249 -16.59 -18.37 6.37
C PRO A 249 -15.49 -19.35 6.81
N GLY A 250 -14.99 -19.17 8.05
CA GLY A 250 -13.95 -20.01 8.65
C GLY A 250 -12.77 -19.26 9.29
N SER A 251 -12.66 -17.93 9.21
CA SER A 251 -11.58 -17.20 9.90
C SER A 251 -11.82 -17.15 11.42
N SER A 252 -10.92 -17.75 12.19
CA SER A 252 -10.89 -17.75 13.67
C SER A 252 -10.53 -16.36 14.23
N GLY A 253 -11.44 -15.39 14.11
CA GLY A 253 -11.29 -14.04 14.69
C GLY A 253 -12.39 -13.74 15.71
N LEU A 254 -12.08 -12.90 16.70
CA LEU A 254 -13.05 -12.41 17.68
C LEU A 254 -14.11 -11.56 16.97
N ARG A 255 -15.37 -12.00 17.04
CA ARG A 255 -16.51 -11.26 16.51
C ARG A 255 -17.14 -10.42 17.61
N LEU A 256 -17.17 -9.12 17.38
CA LEU A 256 -17.78 -8.15 18.29
C LEU A 256 -19.28 -7.97 17.98
N SER A 257 -19.67 -8.11 16.71
CA SER A 257 -21.07 -8.06 16.30
C SER A 257 -21.74 -9.44 16.30
N PRO A 258 -22.95 -9.58 16.85
CA PRO A 258 -23.71 -10.83 16.80
C PRO A 258 -24.04 -11.26 15.36
N ALA A 259 -23.96 -12.57 15.08
CA ALA A 259 -24.36 -13.10 13.79
C ALA A 259 -25.87 -12.93 13.54
N GLY A 260 -26.24 -12.30 12.42
CA GLY A 260 -27.63 -12.18 11.96
C GLY A 260 -28.36 -10.89 12.35
N VAL A 261 -27.72 -9.98 13.10
CA VAL A 261 -28.26 -8.63 13.34
C VAL A 261 -27.90 -7.74 12.15
N ARG A 262 -28.91 -7.20 11.44
CA ARG A 262 -28.67 -6.14 10.44
C ARG A 262 -28.50 -4.83 11.18
N VAL A 263 -27.26 -4.36 11.23
CA VAL A 263 -26.92 -3.04 11.69
C VAL A 263 -26.69 -2.18 10.45
N ASP A 264 -27.43 -1.09 10.32
CA ASP A 264 -27.25 -0.14 9.23
C ASP A 264 -26.00 0.73 9.48
N GLY A 265 -25.37 1.18 8.38
CA GLY A 265 -24.19 2.04 8.40
C GLY A 265 -22.89 1.31 8.00
N ALA A 266 -21.86 2.11 7.75
CA ALA A 266 -20.51 1.69 7.47
C ALA A 266 -19.52 2.47 8.34
N LEU A 267 -18.34 1.91 8.57
CA LEU A 267 -17.31 2.54 9.39
C LEU A 267 -16.92 3.95 8.87
N THR A 268 -17.00 4.14 7.55
CA THR A 268 -16.76 5.42 6.87
C THR A 268 -17.80 6.50 7.16
N ASP A 269 -18.93 6.14 7.78
CA ASP A 269 -20.00 7.09 8.13
C ASP A 269 -19.68 7.84 9.44
N CYS A 270 -18.75 7.32 10.24
CA CYS A 270 -18.27 7.99 11.45
C CYS A 270 -17.39 9.19 11.10
N MET A 271 -17.59 10.28 11.84
CA MET A 271 -16.70 11.42 11.82
C MET A 271 -15.67 11.23 12.93
N ASP A 272 -14.41 11.53 12.62
CA ASP A 272 -13.33 11.51 13.59
C ASP A 272 -13.60 12.47 14.75
N GLY A 273 -13.50 11.98 16.00
CA GLY A 273 -13.64 12.79 17.21
C GLY A 273 -15.05 13.38 17.41
N ALA A 274 -16.10 12.72 16.91
CA ALA A 274 -17.47 13.21 17.08
C ALA A 274 -17.86 13.27 18.57
N THR A 275 -18.43 14.40 19.02
CA THR A 275 -18.84 14.64 20.41
C THR A 275 -20.16 13.97 20.82
N GLN A 276 -20.80 13.27 19.88
CA GLN A 276 -22.05 12.54 20.07
C GLN A 276 -21.93 11.15 19.44
N LEU A 277 -22.67 10.19 19.99
CA LEU A 277 -22.73 8.82 19.46
C LEU A 277 -23.29 8.81 18.04
N GLN A 278 -22.60 8.11 17.13
CA GLN A 278 -22.97 7.93 15.73
C GLN A 278 -23.39 6.48 15.47
N GLN A 279 -23.78 6.14 14.23
CA GLN A 279 -24.20 4.78 13.85
C GLN A 279 -23.36 4.33 12.64
N CYS A 280 -22.25 3.64 12.89
CA CYS A 280 -21.21 3.41 11.89
C CYS A 280 -21.09 1.94 11.49
N GLY A 281 -22.23 1.25 11.51
CA GLY A 281 -22.32 -0.16 11.13
C GLY A 281 -21.75 -1.14 12.17
N PRO A 282 -21.75 -2.43 11.83
CA PRO A 282 -21.22 -3.47 12.70
C PRO A 282 -19.69 -3.34 12.84
N ALA A 283 -19.18 -3.60 14.04
CA ALA A 283 -17.76 -3.67 14.30
C ALA A 283 -17.08 -4.76 13.44
N PRO A 284 -16.00 -4.42 12.70
CA PRO A 284 -15.20 -5.41 11.99
C PRO A 284 -14.64 -6.48 12.94
N ALA A 285 -14.34 -7.66 12.40
CA ALA A 285 -13.76 -8.73 13.22
C ALA A 285 -12.29 -8.43 13.57
N VAL A 286 -11.91 -8.72 14.82
CA VAL A 286 -10.52 -8.75 15.26
C VAL A 286 -9.93 -10.11 14.88
N GLY A 287 -9.22 -10.14 13.76
CA GLY A 287 -8.76 -11.37 13.10
C GLY A 287 -7.29 -11.28 12.68
N GLY A 288 -6.72 -12.41 12.27
CA GLY A 288 -5.29 -12.49 11.92
C GLY A 288 -4.35 -12.23 13.11
N ILE A 289 -4.86 -12.45 14.33
CA ILE A 289 -4.09 -12.22 15.55
C ILE A 289 -3.11 -13.36 15.77
N THR A 290 -1.83 -13.00 15.83
CA THR A 290 -0.71 -13.97 15.95
C THR A 290 -0.48 -14.46 17.37
N GLY A 291 -0.98 -13.72 18.37
CA GLY A 291 -0.91 -14.07 19.79
C GLY A 291 -1.74 -13.12 20.64
N TRP A 292 -2.09 -13.55 21.85
CA TRP A 292 -2.81 -12.74 22.81
C TRP A 292 -2.01 -12.61 24.10
N LEU A 293 -2.03 -11.41 24.69
CA LEU A 293 -1.49 -11.13 26.02
C LEU A 293 -2.65 -10.71 26.94
N ASN A 294 -2.44 -10.86 28.25
CA ASN A 294 -3.43 -10.51 29.27
C ASN A 294 -4.80 -11.21 29.10
N THR A 295 -4.80 -12.40 28.48
CA THR A 295 -5.97 -13.29 28.42
C THR A 295 -5.66 -14.62 29.13
N PRO A 296 -6.69 -15.38 29.58
CA PRO A 296 -6.49 -16.70 30.17
C PRO A 296 -5.70 -17.63 29.24
N ASP A 297 -4.58 -18.15 29.74
CA ASP A 297 -3.65 -19.03 29.02
C ASP A 297 -3.09 -18.46 27.69
N GLY A 298 -3.14 -17.14 27.48
CA GLY A 298 -2.73 -16.52 26.20
C GLY A 298 -3.62 -16.91 25.01
N LYS A 299 -4.83 -17.39 25.27
CA LYS A 299 -5.80 -17.79 24.24
C LYS A 299 -6.55 -16.57 23.68
N PRO A 300 -7.12 -16.68 22.47
CA PRO A 300 -8.04 -15.67 21.96
C PRO A 300 -9.15 -15.34 22.95
N LEU A 301 -9.49 -14.05 23.04
CA LEU A 301 -10.59 -13.60 23.88
C LEU A 301 -11.89 -14.30 23.42
N ASP A 302 -12.67 -14.82 24.37
CA ASP A 302 -13.94 -15.46 24.08
C ASP A 302 -14.97 -14.41 23.63
N GLU A 303 -15.77 -14.71 22.61
CA GLU A 303 -16.90 -13.87 22.20
C GLU A 303 -17.88 -13.64 23.37
N ALA A 304 -18.04 -14.61 24.26
CA ALA A 304 -18.87 -14.45 25.45
C ALA A 304 -18.37 -13.34 26.39
N ALA A 305 -17.07 -13.01 26.35
CA ALA A 305 -16.49 -11.96 27.19
C ALA A 305 -16.85 -10.55 26.71
N VAL A 306 -17.23 -10.38 25.44
CA VAL A 306 -17.52 -9.08 24.79
C VAL A 306 -18.99 -8.89 24.43
N ARG A 307 -19.78 -9.96 24.31
CA ARG A 307 -21.21 -9.87 23.98
C ARG A 307 -22.00 -9.11 25.03
N GLY A 308 -22.80 -8.13 24.59
CA GLY A 308 -23.64 -7.32 25.47
C GLY A 308 -22.88 -6.27 26.29
N LYS A 309 -21.59 -6.08 26.01
CA LYS A 309 -20.72 -5.13 26.71
C LYS A 309 -20.30 -3.99 25.79
N VAL A 310 -19.92 -2.87 26.39
CA VAL A 310 -19.28 -1.78 25.67
C VAL A 310 -17.83 -2.18 25.42
N VAL A 311 -17.38 -2.11 24.17
CA VAL A 311 -16.01 -2.50 23.79
C VAL A 311 -15.26 -1.29 23.24
N LEU A 312 -14.07 -1.03 23.76
CA LEU A 312 -13.12 -0.07 23.22
C LEU A 312 -11.98 -0.83 22.55
N ILE A 313 -11.83 -0.65 21.24
CA ILE A 313 -10.65 -1.10 20.50
C ILE A 313 -9.64 0.04 20.49
N ASP A 314 -8.45 -0.21 21.03
CA ASP A 314 -7.35 0.74 21.13
C ASP A 314 -6.17 0.25 20.30
N PHE A 315 -5.89 0.90 19.16
CA PHE A 315 -4.74 0.61 18.32
C PHE A 315 -3.50 1.33 18.83
N TRP A 316 -2.45 0.56 19.14
CA TRP A 316 -1.24 1.11 19.74
C TRP A 316 0.02 0.37 19.28
N ALA A 317 1.16 1.01 19.49
CA ALA A 317 2.50 0.42 19.37
C ALA A 317 3.29 0.81 20.62
N TYR A 318 4.09 -0.10 21.19
CA TYR A 318 4.68 0.18 22.50
C TYR A 318 5.80 1.24 22.45
N SER A 319 6.47 1.43 21.31
CA SER A 319 7.51 2.45 21.14
C SER A 319 6.97 3.82 20.66
N CYS A 320 5.66 3.92 20.42
CA CYS A 320 4.97 5.15 20.01
C CYS A 320 4.72 6.06 21.22
N ILE A 321 5.36 7.25 21.26
CA ILE A 321 5.23 8.17 22.40
C ILE A 321 3.80 8.69 22.60
N ASN A 322 3.08 8.95 21.50
CA ASN A 322 1.69 9.39 21.54
C ASN A 322 0.80 8.31 22.20
N CYS A 323 1.08 7.06 21.89
CA CYS A 323 0.41 5.90 22.47
C CYS A 323 0.73 5.78 23.96
N GLN A 324 1.99 5.92 24.37
CA GLN A 324 2.36 5.85 25.79
C GLN A 324 1.64 6.92 26.64
N ARG A 325 1.43 8.13 26.10
CA ARG A 325 0.65 9.18 26.78
C ARG A 325 -0.84 8.83 26.83
N ALA A 326 -1.43 8.36 25.72
CA ALA A 326 -2.84 8.00 25.66
C ALA A 326 -3.20 6.77 26.53
N ILE A 327 -2.33 5.76 26.59
CA ILE A 327 -2.57 4.50 27.32
C ILE A 327 -2.82 4.71 28.81
N ALA A 328 -2.25 5.78 29.41
CA ALA A 328 -2.56 6.13 30.79
C ALA A 328 -4.06 6.39 31.00
N HIS A 329 -4.72 7.07 30.06
CA HIS A 329 -6.16 7.33 30.09
C HIS A 329 -6.97 6.06 29.84
N VAL A 330 -6.57 5.25 28.86
CA VAL A 330 -7.23 3.97 28.54
C VAL A 330 -7.17 2.99 29.72
N THR A 331 -6.02 2.94 30.41
CA THR A 331 -5.83 2.11 31.60
C THR A 331 -6.70 2.59 32.78
N ASP A 332 -6.83 3.90 32.99
CA ASP A 332 -7.74 4.47 34.01
C ASP A 332 -9.20 4.11 33.68
N TRP A 333 -9.63 4.27 32.43
CA TRP A 333 -10.98 3.88 32.00
C TRP A 333 -11.26 2.40 32.21
N TYR A 334 -10.33 1.53 31.82
CA TYR A 334 -10.48 0.09 32.03
C TYR A 334 -10.61 -0.25 33.52
N ASN A 335 -9.68 0.22 34.36
CA ASN A 335 -9.69 -0.03 35.80
C ASN A 335 -10.99 0.47 36.45
N ARG A 336 -11.56 1.56 35.94
CA ARG A 336 -12.75 2.22 36.49
C ARG A 336 -14.07 1.60 36.03
N TYR A 337 -14.14 1.15 34.78
CA TYR A 337 -15.41 0.78 34.14
C TYR A 337 -15.51 -0.70 33.76
N HIS A 338 -14.46 -1.51 33.93
CA HIS A 338 -14.53 -2.93 33.56
C HIS A 338 -15.66 -3.69 34.30
N ASP A 339 -15.83 -3.45 35.59
CA ASP A 339 -16.92 -4.02 36.40
C ASP A 339 -18.31 -3.48 36.01
N ALA A 340 -18.36 -2.31 35.38
CA ALA A 340 -19.59 -1.68 34.88
C ALA A 340 -19.98 -2.16 33.47
N GLY A 341 -19.16 -3.01 32.83
CA GLY A 341 -19.43 -3.57 31.51
C GLY A 341 -18.55 -3.03 30.38
N LEU A 342 -17.47 -2.29 30.68
CA LEU A 342 -16.47 -1.92 29.68
C LEU A 342 -15.48 -3.07 29.43
N VAL A 343 -15.16 -3.33 28.18
CA VAL A 343 -14.03 -4.18 27.79
C VAL A 343 -13.11 -3.38 26.90
N VAL A 344 -11.84 -3.31 27.23
CA VAL A 344 -10.81 -2.74 26.36
C VAL A 344 -10.08 -3.89 25.68
N VAL A 345 -9.86 -3.78 24.37
CA VAL A 345 -8.96 -4.67 23.61
C VAL A 345 -7.90 -3.81 22.96
N GLY A 346 -6.67 -3.90 23.46
CA GLY A 346 -5.51 -3.23 22.88
C GLY A 346 -5.03 -4.00 21.65
N VAL A 347 -5.28 -3.50 20.46
CA VAL A 347 -4.74 -4.07 19.22
C VAL A 347 -3.35 -3.51 19.00
N HIS A 348 -2.34 -4.30 19.35
CA HIS A 348 -0.95 -3.94 19.11
C HIS A 348 -0.59 -4.22 17.65
N THR A 349 -0.57 -3.17 16.83
CA THR A 349 -0.12 -3.24 15.44
C THR A 349 1.28 -2.64 15.37
N PRO A 350 2.32 -3.43 15.01
CA PRO A 350 3.69 -2.97 15.06
C PRO A 350 3.95 -1.86 14.03
N GLU A 351 4.76 -0.87 14.38
CA GLU A 351 5.34 0.11 13.46
C GLU A 351 6.71 -0.37 12.95
N TYR A 352 7.48 -1.03 13.82
CA TYR A 352 8.82 -1.55 13.50
C TYR A 352 8.89 -3.08 13.61
N ALA A 353 9.87 -3.69 12.94
CA ALA A 353 10.05 -5.14 12.96
C ALA A 353 10.28 -5.69 14.39
N PHE A 354 10.98 -4.95 15.25
CA PHE A 354 11.22 -5.37 16.63
C PHE A 354 9.94 -5.41 17.48
N GLU A 355 8.88 -4.72 17.06
CA GLU A 355 7.59 -4.72 17.75
C GLU A 355 6.72 -5.93 17.40
N ARG A 356 7.12 -6.73 16.40
CA ARG A 356 6.49 -8.03 16.12
C ARG A 356 6.84 -9.10 17.16
N VAL A 357 7.87 -8.86 17.97
CA VAL A 357 8.39 -9.83 18.95
C VAL A 357 7.50 -9.84 20.19
N PRO A 358 6.77 -10.93 20.51
CA PRO A 358 5.80 -10.94 21.60
C PRO A 358 6.37 -10.58 22.97
N ALA A 359 7.62 -10.97 23.24
CA ALA A 359 8.30 -10.65 24.51
C ALA A 359 8.55 -9.15 24.67
N ASN A 360 8.86 -8.43 23.58
CA ASN A 360 9.06 -6.98 23.61
C ASN A 360 7.73 -6.28 23.90
N VAL A 361 6.65 -6.69 23.22
CA VAL A 361 5.30 -6.15 23.45
C VAL A 361 4.84 -6.42 24.87
N SER A 362 5.08 -7.64 25.39
CA SER A 362 4.73 -7.98 26.77
C SER A 362 5.49 -7.11 27.79
N SER A 363 6.78 -6.86 27.56
CA SER A 363 7.57 -5.96 28.42
C SER A 363 7.07 -4.52 28.34
N GLY A 364 6.74 -4.03 27.15
CA GLY A 364 6.18 -2.68 26.95
C GLY A 364 4.80 -2.52 27.58
N ALA A 365 3.91 -3.49 27.40
CA ALA A 365 2.60 -3.53 28.03
C ALA A 365 2.71 -3.49 29.56
N ALA A 366 3.64 -4.26 30.14
CA ALA A 366 3.89 -4.23 31.57
C ALA A 366 4.42 -2.88 32.07
N ALA A 367 5.34 -2.25 31.32
CA ALA A 367 5.87 -0.92 31.65
C ALA A 367 4.81 0.19 31.58
N LEU A 368 3.79 0.02 30.72
CA LEU A 368 2.65 0.92 30.59
C LEU A 368 1.46 0.53 31.48
N HIS A 369 1.64 -0.46 32.36
CA HIS A 369 0.61 -0.95 33.28
C HIS A 369 -0.68 -1.46 32.59
N ILE A 370 -0.57 -1.95 31.37
CA ILE A 370 -1.70 -2.52 30.61
C ILE A 370 -2.08 -3.88 31.20
N THR A 371 -3.30 -3.97 31.70
CA THR A 371 -3.89 -5.20 32.27
C THR A 371 -5.03 -5.75 31.44
N TYR A 372 -5.59 -4.95 30.53
CA TYR A 372 -6.63 -5.38 29.59
C TYR A 372 -6.06 -6.32 28.50
N PRO A 373 -6.91 -7.14 27.85
CA PRO A 373 -6.52 -8.00 26.74
C PRO A 373 -5.78 -7.26 25.62
N VAL A 374 -4.67 -7.84 25.15
CA VAL A 374 -3.89 -7.30 24.02
C VAL A 374 -3.84 -8.33 22.89
N ALA A 375 -4.18 -7.89 21.69
CA ALA A 375 -4.14 -8.69 20.47
C ALA A 375 -2.92 -8.29 19.62
N LEU A 376 -2.04 -9.25 19.29
CA LEU A 376 -0.84 -9.02 18.47
C LEU A 376 -1.16 -9.10 16.97
N ASP A 377 -1.43 -7.95 16.36
CA ASP A 377 -1.80 -7.80 14.95
C ASP A 377 -0.57 -7.62 14.05
N ASN A 378 0.35 -8.59 14.12
CA ASN A 378 1.63 -8.53 13.40
C ASN A 378 1.48 -8.47 11.88
N ASP A 379 0.38 -8.99 11.34
CA ASP A 379 0.12 -9.04 9.89
C ASP A 379 -0.84 -7.93 9.42
N TYR A 380 -1.13 -6.93 10.28
CA TYR A 380 -2.01 -5.80 9.99
C TYR A 380 -3.42 -6.23 9.54
N THR A 381 -3.86 -7.43 9.87
CA THR A 381 -5.16 -7.92 9.41
C THR A 381 -6.28 -7.16 10.09
N THR A 382 -6.19 -6.99 11.42
CA THR A 382 -7.18 -6.20 12.17
C THR A 382 -7.09 -4.72 11.83
N TRP A 383 -5.88 -4.17 11.73
CA TRP A 383 -5.63 -2.80 11.26
C TRP A 383 -6.35 -2.51 9.94
N ASN A 384 -6.19 -3.38 8.95
CA ASN A 384 -6.83 -3.24 7.65
C ASN A 384 -8.34 -3.45 7.70
N ASN A 385 -8.84 -4.39 8.52
CA ASN A 385 -10.28 -4.61 8.71
C ASN A 385 -10.99 -3.36 9.26
N TYR A 386 -10.33 -2.65 10.18
CA TYR A 386 -10.80 -1.40 10.77
C TYR A 386 -10.48 -0.16 9.92
N GLN A 387 -9.82 -0.34 8.77
CA GLN A 387 -9.41 0.75 7.89
C GLN A 387 -8.61 1.84 8.64
N ASN A 388 -7.84 1.43 9.65
CA ASN A 388 -7.08 2.35 10.49
C ASN A 388 -5.86 2.91 9.72
N LEU A 389 -5.40 4.10 10.11
CA LEU A 389 -4.26 4.79 9.50
C LEU A 389 -3.30 5.41 10.53
N TYR A 390 -3.66 5.41 11.82
CA TYR A 390 -2.96 6.19 12.84
C TYR A 390 -2.68 5.41 14.11
N TRP A 391 -1.65 5.85 14.82
CA TRP A 391 -1.33 5.47 16.19
C TRP A 391 -1.31 6.74 17.07
N PRO A 392 -2.02 6.77 18.20
CA PRO A 392 -3.07 5.83 18.60
C PRO A 392 -4.35 6.01 17.75
N ALA A 393 -5.24 5.01 17.80
CA ALA A 393 -6.59 5.13 17.24
C ALA A 393 -7.59 4.31 18.08
N GLU A 394 -8.76 4.86 18.32
CA GLU A 394 -9.78 4.28 19.19
C GLU A 394 -11.11 4.09 18.44
N TYR A 395 -11.74 2.94 18.64
CA TYR A 395 -13.06 2.61 18.12
C TYR A 395 -13.95 2.14 19.26
N LEU A 396 -15.00 2.91 19.55
CA LEU A 396 -15.95 2.61 20.61
C LEU A 396 -17.17 1.90 20.05
N ILE A 397 -17.49 0.76 20.64
CA ILE A 397 -18.50 -0.20 20.18
C ILE A 397 -19.51 -0.40 21.32
N ASP A 398 -20.79 -0.34 20.99
CA ASP A 398 -21.85 -0.56 21.98
C ASP A 398 -22.13 -2.04 22.26
N ALA A 399 -23.01 -2.30 23.23
CA ALA A 399 -23.45 -3.64 23.63
C ALA A 399 -24.08 -4.48 22.50
N THR A 400 -24.52 -3.84 21.40
CA THR A 400 -25.07 -4.52 20.23
C THR A 400 -23.99 -4.91 19.21
N GLY A 401 -22.75 -4.49 19.43
CA GLY A 401 -21.63 -4.70 18.52
C GLY A 401 -21.59 -3.71 17.37
N THR A 402 -22.19 -2.53 17.52
CA THR A 402 -22.18 -1.44 16.54
C THR A 402 -21.08 -0.44 16.88
N VAL A 403 -20.31 0.05 15.90
CA VAL A 403 -19.37 1.15 16.11
C VAL A 403 -20.14 2.47 16.27
N ARG A 404 -19.91 3.16 17.39
CA ARG A 404 -20.62 4.38 17.76
C ARG A 404 -19.75 5.62 17.83
N HIS A 405 -18.44 5.47 17.89
CA HIS A 405 -17.49 6.57 17.87
C HIS A 405 -16.12 6.09 17.41
N THR A 406 -15.40 6.96 16.69
CA THR A 406 -14.03 6.75 16.23
C THR A 406 -13.19 7.97 16.55
N LYS A 407 -11.95 7.75 17.02
CA LYS A 407 -11.00 8.82 17.30
C LYS A 407 -9.62 8.45 16.77
N PHE A 408 -9.04 9.31 15.96
CA PHE A 408 -7.70 9.15 15.43
C PHE A 408 -6.74 10.14 16.08
N GLY A 409 -5.59 9.62 16.51
CA GLY A 409 -4.56 10.41 17.17
C GLY A 409 -4.78 10.60 18.66
N GLU A 410 -3.87 11.35 19.26
CA GLU A 410 -3.79 11.61 20.70
C GLU A 410 -4.72 12.77 21.11
N GLY A 411 -5.40 12.63 22.25
CA GLY A 411 -6.23 13.68 22.86
C GLY A 411 -7.71 13.32 23.01
N ASP A 412 -8.51 14.35 23.26
CA ASP A 412 -9.98 14.32 23.51
C ASP A 412 -10.43 13.19 24.44
N TYR A 413 -9.72 13.02 25.56
CA TYR A 413 -9.98 11.97 26.53
C TYR A 413 -11.32 12.18 27.24
N GLU A 414 -11.64 13.42 27.62
CA GLU A 414 -12.92 13.73 28.29
C GLU A 414 -14.12 13.47 27.38
N GLY A 415 -14.02 13.85 26.10
CA GLY A 415 -15.05 13.60 25.09
C GLY A 415 -15.30 12.11 24.91
N THR A 416 -14.24 11.33 24.73
CA THR A 416 -14.33 9.87 24.58
C THR A 416 -14.90 9.19 25.83
N GLU A 417 -14.43 9.58 27.01
CA GLU A 417 -14.91 9.01 28.27
C GLU A 417 -16.41 9.26 28.48
N LYS A 418 -16.88 10.46 28.14
CA LYS A 418 -18.31 10.78 28.22
C LYS A 418 -19.14 9.80 27.38
N LEU A 419 -18.71 9.50 26.15
CA LEU A 419 -19.40 8.55 25.27
C LEU A 419 -19.31 7.11 25.78
N ILE A 420 -18.19 6.71 26.39
CA ILE A 420 -18.07 5.42 27.09
C ILE A 420 -19.14 5.32 28.18
N ARG A 421 -19.27 6.35 29.01
CA ARG A 421 -20.25 6.39 30.11
C ARG A 421 -21.68 6.36 29.61
N ASP A 422 -21.99 7.10 28.55
CA ASP A 422 -23.32 7.10 27.91
C ASP A 422 -23.67 5.69 27.43
N LEU A 423 -22.75 4.98 26.75
CA LEU A 423 -23.00 3.61 26.30
C LEU A 423 -23.12 2.59 27.43
N LEU A 424 -22.41 2.78 28.54
CA LEU A 424 -22.52 1.89 29.71
C LEU A 424 -23.89 2.03 30.38
N VAL A 425 -24.42 3.24 30.47
CA VAL A 425 -25.78 3.50 30.98
C VAL A 425 -26.83 2.96 30.00
N ASP A 426 -26.63 3.14 28.68
CA ASP A 426 -27.53 2.59 27.67
C ASP A 426 -27.59 1.06 27.71
N ALA A 427 -26.45 0.40 27.92
CA ALA A 427 -26.38 -1.06 28.05
C ALA A 427 -27.04 -1.57 29.34
N HIS A 428 -26.86 -0.83 30.45
CA HIS A 428 -27.33 -1.19 31.78
C HIS A 428 -27.84 0.04 32.55
N PRO A 429 -29.14 0.39 32.42
CA PRO A 429 -29.70 1.63 32.99
C PRO A 429 -29.60 1.75 34.52
N ASP A 430 -29.49 0.64 35.24
CA ASP A 430 -29.35 0.61 36.70
C ASP A 430 -27.89 0.75 37.19
N THR A 431 -26.92 0.81 36.26
CA THR A 431 -25.50 0.88 36.60
C THR A 431 -25.13 2.23 37.21
N ARG A 432 -24.53 2.20 38.40
CA ARG A 432 -23.94 3.38 39.03
C ARG A 432 -22.48 3.49 38.65
N LEU A 433 -22.18 4.42 37.75
CA LEU A 433 -20.81 4.69 37.34
C LEU A 433 -20.07 5.50 38.42
N PRO A 434 -18.77 5.23 38.67
CA PRO A 434 -17.92 6.09 39.50
C PRO A 434 -17.76 7.48 38.87
N ALA A 435 -17.15 8.42 39.60
CA ALA A 435 -16.79 9.72 39.04
C ALA A 435 -15.86 9.55 37.82
N PRO A 436 -15.92 10.47 36.82
CA PRO A 436 -15.03 10.45 35.66
C PRO A 436 -13.55 10.37 36.03
N ALA A 437 -12.73 9.88 35.10
CA ALA A 437 -11.29 9.87 35.22
C ALA A 437 -10.77 11.30 35.43
N HIS A 438 -9.69 11.40 36.21
CA HIS A 438 -9.01 12.68 36.50
C HIS A 438 -7.54 12.62 36.11
N SER A 439 -7.21 11.76 35.15
CA SER A 439 -5.88 11.66 34.57
C SER A 439 -5.52 12.97 33.87
N ALA A 440 -4.34 13.51 34.18
CA ALA A 440 -3.88 14.78 33.61
C ALA A 440 -3.67 14.62 32.10
N ASP A 441 -4.33 15.46 31.31
CA ASP A 441 -4.11 15.51 29.86
C ASP A 441 -2.75 16.17 29.58
N THR A 442 -1.78 15.34 29.17
CA THR A 442 -0.43 15.78 28.79
C THR A 442 -0.26 15.94 27.28
N THR A 443 -1.35 15.98 26.50
CA THR A 443 -1.30 16.09 25.04
C THR A 443 -0.62 17.39 24.64
N PRO A 444 0.44 17.35 23.81
CA PRO A 444 1.13 18.56 23.36
C PRO A 444 0.20 19.48 22.57
N GLN A 445 0.09 20.75 22.99
CA GLN A 445 -0.78 21.76 22.35
C GLN A 445 -0.06 22.64 21.32
N THR A 446 1.27 22.49 21.22
CA THR A 446 2.11 23.27 20.32
C THR A 446 2.43 22.49 19.05
N ARG A 447 2.69 23.18 17.93
CA ARG A 447 3.21 22.53 16.73
C ARG A 447 4.57 21.90 17.04
N LEU A 448 4.63 20.58 16.99
CA LEU A 448 5.86 19.81 17.13
C LEU A 448 6.51 19.54 15.78
N THR A 449 7.81 19.20 15.80
CA THR A 449 8.46 18.53 14.67
C THR A 449 7.71 17.23 14.36
N PRO A 450 7.44 16.91 13.08
CA PRO A 450 6.88 15.61 12.70
C PRO A 450 7.82 14.47 13.09
N GLU A 451 7.28 13.27 13.28
CA GLU A 451 8.13 12.10 13.54
C GLU A 451 9.23 11.96 12.49
N THR A 452 10.46 11.85 12.97
CA THR A 452 11.67 11.88 12.15
C THR A 452 12.19 10.47 11.99
N TYR A 453 11.78 9.79 10.92
CA TYR A 453 12.22 8.44 10.58
C TYR A 453 13.62 8.43 9.97
N LEU A 454 14.43 7.43 10.33
CA LEU A 454 15.78 7.24 9.79
C LEU A 454 15.86 6.10 8.77
N GLY A 455 14.83 5.27 8.62
CA GLY A 455 14.76 4.23 7.60
C GLY A 455 14.67 4.82 6.19
N VAL A 456 15.35 4.21 5.22
CA VAL A 456 15.56 4.79 3.87
C VAL A 456 14.27 5.15 3.14
N ASP A 457 13.21 4.37 3.32
CA ASP A 457 11.93 4.57 2.60
C ASP A 457 11.02 5.60 3.29
N ARG A 458 11.19 5.78 4.60
CA ARG A 458 10.35 6.63 5.46
C ARG A 458 10.99 7.98 5.79
N ALA A 459 12.30 8.12 5.65
CA ALA A 459 12.98 9.38 5.89
C ALA A 459 12.45 10.48 4.94
N ARG A 460 11.79 11.50 5.51
CA ARG A 460 11.23 12.64 4.75
C ARG A 460 11.95 13.96 5.01
N ASN A 461 12.61 14.09 6.14
CA ASN A 461 13.22 15.32 6.62
C ASN A 461 14.74 15.20 6.82
N TYR A 462 15.40 14.37 6.00
CA TYR A 462 16.85 14.38 5.90
C TYR A 462 17.32 15.68 5.23
N GLY A 463 18.02 16.53 5.99
CA GLY A 463 18.56 17.82 5.56
C GLY A 463 20.07 17.79 5.31
N GLY A 464 20.70 16.61 5.28
CA GLY A 464 22.13 16.47 5.01
C GLY A 464 22.50 16.59 3.53
N LYS A 465 23.80 16.44 3.23
CA LYS A 465 24.30 16.47 1.85
C LYS A 465 24.24 15.08 1.20
N GLY A 466 23.98 15.05 -0.11
CA GLY A 466 24.06 13.83 -0.92
C GLY A 466 22.86 12.89 -0.77
N ASP A 467 22.97 11.71 -1.40
CA ASP A 467 21.95 10.68 -1.34
C ASP A 467 21.88 10.05 0.06
N TYR A 468 20.66 9.79 0.56
CA TYR A 468 20.44 9.11 1.83
C TYR A 468 20.59 7.59 1.68
N LYS A 469 21.84 7.10 1.64
CA LYS A 469 22.20 5.67 1.50
C LYS A 469 23.39 5.32 2.37
N SER A 470 23.53 4.05 2.74
CA SER A 470 24.68 3.55 3.52
C SER A 470 26.02 4.10 3.04
N GLY A 471 26.84 4.61 3.97
CA GLY A 471 28.10 5.26 3.62
C GLY A 471 28.59 6.23 4.69
N GLU A 472 29.50 7.11 4.27
CA GLU A 472 30.08 8.16 5.09
C GLU A 472 29.35 9.48 4.86
N PHE A 473 29.01 10.16 5.96
CA PHE A 473 28.19 11.38 5.97
C PHE A 473 28.94 12.54 6.61
N SER A 474 28.58 13.74 6.19
CA SER A 474 29.10 14.99 6.74
C SER A 474 27.98 16.02 6.86
N TYR A 475 28.05 16.84 7.91
CA TYR A 475 27.03 17.86 8.14
C TYR A 475 27.02 18.95 7.07
N PRO A 476 25.83 19.48 6.71
CA PRO A 476 25.75 20.70 5.92
C PRO A 476 26.24 21.90 6.73
N PRO A 477 26.66 23.01 6.07
CA PRO A 477 27.05 24.24 6.76
C PRO A 477 25.92 24.81 7.64
N GLN A 478 24.67 24.63 7.18
CA GLN A 478 23.47 25.03 7.88
C GLN A 478 22.41 23.94 7.68
N LEU A 479 21.80 23.50 8.78
CA LEU A 479 20.70 22.54 8.77
C LEU A 479 19.37 23.31 8.88
N ALA A 480 18.35 22.91 8.12
CA ALA A 480 17.03 23.54 8.18
C ALA A 480 16.30 23.19 9.51
N GLY A 481 15.26 23.94 9.86
CA GLY A 481 14.40 23.57 11.00
C GLY A 481 13.63 22.27 10.70
N ASP A 482 13.28 21.51 11.75
CA ASP A 482 12.54 20.24 11.65
C ASP A 482 13.24 19.18 10.76
N THR A 483 14.57 19.21 10.66
CA THR A 483 15.37 18.27 9.84
C THR A 483 16.53 17.68 10.60
N PHE A 484 17.03 16.53 10.11
CA PHE A 484 18.20 15.86 10.66
C PHE A 484 19.31 15.69 9.62
N ALA A 485 20.55 15.58 10.08
CA ALA A 485 21.71 15.22 9.25
C ALA A 485 22.59 14.20 9.98
N LEU A 486 23.27 13.37 9.20
CA LEU A 486 24.20 12.36 9.69
C LEU A 486 25.65 12.85 9.55
N GLY A 487 26.50 12.41 10.47
CA GLY A 487 27.96 12.55 10.44
C GLY A 487 28.62 11.22 10.78
N GLY A 488 29.79 10.94 10.20
CA GLY A 488 30.48 9.67 10.37
C GLY A 488 29.91 8.57 9.46
N ARG A 489 30.19 7.30 9.76
CA ARG A 489 29.78 6.17 8.93
C ARG A 489 28.51 5.48 9.45
N TRP A 490 27.57 5.26 8.53
CA TRP A 490 26.27 4.66 8.84
C TRP A 490 25.90 3.55 7.86
N LYS A 491 25.25 2.51 8.38
CA LYS A 491 24.53 1.50 7.62
C LYS A 491 23.04 1.81 7.70
N LEU A 492 22.44 2.14 6.57
CA LEU A 492 21.03 2.47 6.44
C LEU A 492 20.26 1.29 5.83
N ASP A 493 19.11 0.98 6.41
CA ASP A 493 18.15 0.00 5.92
C ASP A 493 16.72 0.58 5.96
N ASP A 494 15.71 -0.25 5.67
CA ASP A 494 14.30 0.15 5.68
C ASP A 494 13.77 0.46 7.09
N GLN A 495 14.43 -0.04 8.14
CA GLN A 495 14.02 0.15 9.53
C GLN A 495 14.66 1.40 10.17
N GLY A 496 15.92 1.69 9.88
CA GLY A 496 16.65 2.78 10.53
C GLY A 496 18.09 2.99 10.07
N ALA A 497 18.84 3.71 10.90
CA ALA A 497 20.26 3.99 10.71
C ALA A 497 21.10 3.33 11.82
N THR A 498 22.00 2.43 11.43
CA THR A 498 22.93 1.74 12.35
C THR A 498 24.30 2.42 12.32
N ALA A 499 24.82 2.78 13.49
CA ALA A 499 26.15 3.39 13.63
C ALA A 499 27.25 2.37 13.27
N ASP A 500 28.15 2.73 12.34
CA ASP A 500 29.23 1.85 11.83
C ASP A 500 30.64 2.39 12.16
N SER A 501 30.74 3.48 12.93
CA SER A 501 31.99 4.07 13.39
C SER A 501 31.82 4.83 14.71
N ASP A 502 32.93 5.05 15.45
CA ASP A 502 32.92 5.73 16.76
C ASP A 502 32.58 7.22 16.68
N ASP A 503 32.75 7.82 15.50
CA ASP A 503 32.40 9.21 15.19
C ASP A 503 30.98 9.36 14.62
N ALA A 504 30.19 8.27 14.56
CA ALA A 504 28.81 8.30 14.10
C ALA A 504 27.96 9.23 14.99
N ALA A 505 27.40 10.26 14.37
CA ALA A 505 26.61 11.27 15.04
C ALA A 505 25.42 11.74 14.20
N ILE A 506 24.38 12.19 14.89
CA ILE A 506 23.15 12.72 14.32
C ILE A 506 22.98 14.15 14.83
N ARG A 507 22.84 15.11 13.92
CA ARG A 507 22.40 16.46 14.24
C ARG A 507 20.92 16.58 13.95
N LEU A 508 20.15 17.07 14.91
CA LEU A 508 18.71 17.26 14.79
C LEU A 508 18.35 18.70 15.15
N ASN A 509 17.71 19.40 14.20
CA ASN A 509 16.99 20.64 14.48
C ASN A 509 15.52 20.30 14.67
N TYR A 510 14.95 20.66 15.82
CA TYR A 510 13.60 20.29 16.19
C TYR A 510 12.86 21.46 16.87
N THR A 511 11.56 21.30 17.00
CA THR A 511 10.61 22.16 17.71
C THR A 511 9.80 21.26 18.64
N ALA A 512 10.17 21.21 19.92
CA ALA A 512 9.49 20.39 20.92
C ALA A 512 9.83 20.84 22.33
N LYS A 513 9.08 20.34 23.32
CA LYS A 513 9.43 20.45 24.75
C LYS A 513 10.24 19.23 25.18
N ASP A 514 9.79 18.05 24.79
CA ASP A 514 10.46 16.78 25.03
C ASP A 514 10.91 16.15 23.71
N VAL A 515 12.09 15.51 23.70
CA VAL A 515 12.58 14.74 22.56
C VAL A 515 12.90 13.33 23.02
N TYR A 516 12.41 12.37 22.26
CA TYR A 516 12.60 10.95 22.46
C TYR A 516 13.29 10.35 21.23
N VAL A 517 14.12 9.33 21.46
CA VAL A 517 14.76 8.56 20.40
C VAL A 517 14.37 7.10 20.53
N VAL A 518 13.92 6.51 19.43
CA VAL A 518 13.67 5.06 19.36
C VAL A 518 14.98 4.41 18.90
N VAL A 519 15.57 3.60 19.78
CA VAL A 519 16.89 3.00 19.56
C VAL A 519 16.91 1.55 20.02
N GLY A 520 17.67 0.72 19.31
CA GLY A 520 17.90 -0.68 19.61
C GLY A 520 19.39 -1.04 19.59
N GLY A 521 19.71 -2.18 20.21
CA GLY A 521 21.07 -2.68 20.33
C GLY A 521 21.63 -2.52 21.74
N THR A 522 22.96 -2.52 21.88
CA THR A 522 23.63 -2.33 23.17
C THR A 522 24.80 -1.38 23.00
N GLY A 523 24.87 -0.34 23.83
CA GLY A 523 25.85 0.72 23.68
C GLY A 523 25.51 1.98 24.48
N THR A 524 25.94 3.13 24.00
CA THR A 524 25.73 4.42 24.65
C THR A 524 25.30 5.49 23.65
N LEU A 525 24.32 6.30 24.03
CA LEU A 525 23.98 7.55 23.37
C LEU A 525 24.57 8.72 24.15
N THR A 526 25.24 9.62 23.46
CA THR A 526 25.80 10.85 24.06
C THR A 526 25.20 12.06 23.37
N VAL A 527 24.35 12.80 24.07
CA VAL A 527 23.61 13.95 23.53
C VAL A 527 24.26 15.23 24.04
N THR A 528 24.64 16.10 23.12
CA THR A 528 25.22 17.42 23.41
C THR A 528 24.25 18.51 22.95
N ARG A 529 23.91 19.42 23.86
CA ARG A 529 23.04 20.58 23.63
C ARG A 529 23.50 21.74 24.51
N ASP A 530 23.59 22.94 23.98
CA ASP A 530 24.05 24.14 24.71
C ASP A 530 25.37 23.95 25.49
N GLY A 531 26.29 23.16 24.94
CA GLY A 531 27.56 22.80 25.58
C GLY A 531 27.46 21.80 26.74
N ARG A 532 26.25 21.37 27.13
CA ARG A 532 26.01 20.30 28.11
C ARG A 532 25.92 18.96 27.39
N THR A 533 26.53 17.94 27.98
CA THR A 533 26.54 16.59 27.43
C THR A 533 25.96 15.60 28.43
N THR A 534 24.97 14.83 28.00
CA THR A 534 24.38 13.72 28.76
C THR A 534 24.73 12.41 28.07
N THR A 535 24.97 11.35 28.84
CA THR A 535 25.25 10.02 28.29
C THR A 535 24.29 9.01 28.90
N THR A 536 23.61 8.27 28.04
CA THR A 536 22.60 7.27 28.40
C THR A 536 23.04 5.92 27.89
N ALA A 537 23.08 4.92 28.78
CA ALA A 537 23.34 3.54 28.40
C ALA A 537 22.09 2.94 27.75
N ILE A 538 22.27 2.25 26.62
CA ILE A 538 21.21 1.58 25.87
C ILE A 538 21.44 0.07 25.93
N GLY A 539 20.37 -0.66 26.20
CA GLY A 539 20.34 -2.12 26.21
C GLY A 539 18.91 -2.64 26.38
N GLY A 540 18.73 -3.94 26.18
CA GLY A 540 17.41 -4.59 26.23
C GLY A 540 16.62 -4.48 24.92
N PRO A 541 15.30 -4.71 24.95
CA PRO A 541 14.43 -4.54 23.79
C PRO A 541 14.50 -3.10 23.24
N PRO A 542 14.52 -2.91 21.91
CA PRO A 542 14.44 -1.58 21.33
C PRO A 542 13.20 -0.84 21.80
N THR A 543 13.35 0.42 22.23
CA THR A 543 12.25 1.23 22.75
C THR A 543 12.59 2.71 22.65
N LEU A 544 11.65 3.57 23.03
CA LEU A 544 11.86 5.01 23.13
C LEU A 544 12.64 5.37 24.41
N HIS A 545 13.57 6.30 24.28
CA HIS A 545 14.35 6.85 25.38
C HIS A 545 14.24 8.38 25.38
N PRO A 546 13.91 9.03 26.50
CA PRO A 546 13.94 10.48 26.59
C PRO A 546 15.38 10.98 26.53
N ILE A 547 15.64 11.95 25.66
CA ILE A 547 16.96 12.60 25.49
C ILE A 547 16.93 14.10 25.78
N VAL A 548 15.75 14.72 25.71
CA VAL A 548 15.53 16.11 26.09
C VAL A 548 14.24 16.23 26.88
N THR A 549 14.27 17.05 27.93
CA THR A 549 13.10 17.46 28.72
C THR A 549 13.27 18.92 29.12
N ASP A 550 12.41 19.80 28.60
CA ASP A 550 12.37 21.23 28.90
C ASP A 550 11.08 21.65 29.60
N GLU A 551 11.04 22.88 30.11
CA GLU A 551 9.81 23.48 30.67
C GLU A 551 8.82 23.90 29.58
N THR A 552 9.30 24.34 28.41
CA THR A 552 8.47 24.85 27.32
C THR A 552 8.98 24.39 25.94
N ALA A 553 8.04 24.24 25.00
CA ALA A 553 8.37 23.89 23.63
C ALA A 553 9.11 25.03 22.92
N ARG A 554 10.26 24.74 22.31
CA ARG A 554 11.04 25.70 21.54
C ARG A 554 11.76 25.05 20.36
N GLY A 555 12.13 25.87 19.39
CA GLY A 555 13.06 25.48 18.34
C GLY A 555 14.47 25.35 18.91
N ASP A 556 15.13 24.22 18.71
CA ASP A 556 16.49 23.96 19.22
C ASP A 556 17.27 22.99 18.32
N GLN A 557 18.57 22.83 18.59
CA GLN A 557 19.47 21.89 17.93
C GLN A 557 20.14 20.99 18.97
N LEU A 558 20.18 19.69 18.69
CA LEU A 558 21.00 18.74 19.44
C LEU A 558 21.97 17.99 18.51
N ASP A 559 23.10 17.58 19.07
CA ASP A 559 24.06 16.66 18.45
C ASP A 559 24.10 15.37 19.29
N MET A 560 23.73 14.23 18.71
CA MET A 560 23.72 12.93 19.37
C MET A 560 24.77 12.01 18.76
N ARG A 561 25.81 11.67 19.53
CA ARG A 561 26.76 10.60 19.18
C ARG A 561 26.18 9.25 19.55
N VAL A 562 26.40 8.27 18.67
CA VAL A 562 25.82 6.94 18.77
C VAL A 562 26.95 5.92 18.71
N SER A 563 27.10 5.09 19.74
CA SER A 563 28.14 4.06 19.74
C SER A 563 27.91 3.03 18.62
N PRO A 564 28.97 2.48 18.01
CA PRO A 564 28.85 1.49 16.94
C PRO A 564 27.95 0.31 17.33
N GLY A 565 27.12 -0.13 16.38
CA GLY A 565 26.19 -1.25 16.55
C GLY A 565 24.82 -0.89 17.13
N LEU A 566 24.61 0.34 17.63
CA LEU A 566 23.27 0.84 17.91
C LEU A 566 22.55 1.22 16.62
N GLN A 567 21.26 0.86 16.53
CA GLN A 567 20.36 1.24 15.45
C GLN A 567 19.35 2.26 15.94
N VAL A 568 19.30 3.41 15.28
CA VAL A 568 18.34 4.49 15.55
C VAL A 568 17.22 4.41 14.52
N PHE A 569 15.97 4.32 15.00
CA PHE A 569 14.78 4.13 14.16
C PHE A 569 14.10 5.45 13.85
N SER A 570 13.77 6.23 14.89
CA SER A 570 13.17 7.56 14.74
C SER A 570 13.45 8.49 15.92
N PHE A 571 13.16 9.77 15.73
CA PHE A 571 12.93 10.73 16.82
C PHE A 571 11.46 11.10 16.89
N THR A 572 10.92 11.11 18.10
CA THR A 572 9.55 11.50 18.42
C THR A 572 9.54 12.59 19.50
N PHE A 573 8.41 13.26 19.66
CA PHE A 573 8.37 14.57 20.34
C PHE A 573 7.19 14.67 21.32
N GLY A 574 7.31 15.57 22.29
CA GLY A 574 6.28 15.87 23.30
C GLY A 574 6.33 17.31 23.80
#